data_AF-A0AAX6LHI9-F1
#
_entry.id   AF-A0AAX6LHI9-F1
#
_cell.length_a   1.000
_cell.length_b   1.000
_cell.length_c   1.000
_cell.angle_alpha   90.00
_cell.angle_beta   90.00
_cell.angle_gamma   90.00
#
_symmetry.space_group_name_H-M   'P 1'
#
loop_
_entity.id
_entity.type
_entity.pdbx_description
1 polymer ?
#
loop_
_entity_poly.entity_id
_entity_poly.type
_entity_poly.pdbx_seq_one_letter_code
_entity_poly.pdbx_strand_id
1 'polypeptide(L)'
;MKKRLVIIGGSLSLLVLLLGYAFYALSIQRGQDTVTRIYQADQNGTPIISPSPILLVGKANHRNLFQSGINGYVLTNRNPLGTWLPRHNQTIRLKYRSALTKPEIQKTLRQARYLQAGTQNTATPVFENRQYQGNPAQYGRISTSHDGRVWTKLPISYPNVHLKQPSVSYRQGRLTLFDGSLAYWTTNFKDWHRQRLQVTTTRFKHGQVQTVLARRSQSPLVIIRGTDRQTKRVQLYYGQLTSRFKVTRWQQLRLGNLQAKQVVGLNLINRQLVLFRQQQSRLLIYRAKRLTEPVKRVGAVRLEHARHQRVTAVNLVAVSKRHYQLVFSLATRGHLQKQLRYRRLNQYFRATGKQHLLVTDYLWTQFQISQHGSE
;
A
#
# COMPACT_ATOMS: atom_id res chain seq x y z
N MET A 1 38.92 -73.38 15.99
CA MET A 1 37.95 -72.76 15.06
C MET A 1 36.80 -72.00 15.75
N LYS A 2 36.20 -72.52 16.85
CA LYS A 2 35.09 -71.86 17.56
C LYS A 2 35.34 -70.40 18.01
N LYS A 3 36.53 -70.08 18.58
CA LYS A 3 36.88 -68.70 19.00
C LYS A 3 36.90 -67.69 17.85
N ARG A 4 37.37 -68.09 16.65
CA ARG A 4 37.38 -67.20 15.46
C ARG A 4 35.97 -66.93 14.93
N LEU A 5 35.09 -67.93 14.95
CA LEU A 5 33.68 -67.80 14.57
C LEU A 5 32.91 -66.85 15.51
N VAL A 6 33.18 -66.90 16.82
CA VAL A 6 32.58 -65.98 17.80
C VAL A 6 33.04 -64.54 17.59
N ILE A 7 34.34 -64.33 17.29
CA ILE A 7 34.87 -62.99 16.98
C ILE A 7 34.28 -62.46 15.68
N ILE A 8 34.20 -63.27 14.63
CA ILE A 8 33.59 -62.88 13.35
C ILE A 8 32.10 -62.57 13.52
N GLY A 9 31.35 -63.39 14.28
CA GLY A 9 29.93 -63.16 14.56
C GLY A 9 29.66 -61.92 15.43
N GLY A 10 30.53 -61.65 16.42
CA GLY A 10 30.48 -60.43 17.22
C GLY A 10 30.80 -59.17 16.39
N SER A 11 31.78 -59.26 15.50
CA SER A 11 32.16 -58.18 14.57
C SER A 11 31.04 -57.87 13.57
N LEU A 12 30.38 -58.91 13.04
CA LEU A 12 29.25 -58.75 12.11
C LEU A 12 28.05 -58.10 12.80
N SER A 13 27.73 -58.52 14.02
CA SER A 13 26.65 -57.93 14.84
C SER A 13 26.91 -56.46 15.15
N LEU A 14 28.16 -56.10 15.49
CA LEU A 14 28.55 -54.71 15.72
C LEU A 14 28.41 -53.86 14.44
N LEU A 15 28.79 -54.41 13.28
CA LEU A 15 28.68 -53.72 12.00
C LEU A 15 27.22 -53.48 11.59
N VAL A 16 26.34 -54.46 11.80
CA VAL A 16 24.89 -54.31 11.58
C VAL A 16 24.29 -53.26 12.51
N LEU A 17 24.70 -53.21 13.79
CA LEU A 17 24.28 -52.18 14.73
C LEU A 17 24.74 -50.78 14.31
N LEU A 18 25.99 -50.62 13.87
CA LEU A 18 26.52 -49.35 13.39
C LEU A 18 25.83 -48.90 12.10
N LEU A 19 25.55 -49.80 11.17
CA LEU A 19 24.77 -49.51 9.96
C LEU A 19 23.33 -49.13 10.30
N GLY A 20 22.68 -49.87 11.19
CA GLY A 20 21.33 -49.56 11.67
C GLY A 20 21.27 -48.19 12.33
N TYR A 21 22.25 -47.86 13.17
CA TYR A 21 22.38 -46.53 13.79
C TYR A 21 22.64 -45.43 12.75
N ALA A 22 23.51 -45.68 11.76
CA ALA A 22 23.77 -44.72 10.68
C ALA A 22 22.51 -44.46 9.82
N PHE A 23 21.75 -45.50 9.48
CA PHE A 23 20.47 -45.37 8.77
C PHE A 23 19.42 -44.64 9.60
N TYR A 24 19.32 -44.95 10.90
CA TYR A 24 18.42 -44.26 11.82
C TYR A 24 18.79 -42.78 11.99
N ALA A 25 20.08 -42.47 12.17
CA ALA A 25 20.58 -41.10 12.25
C ALA A 25 20.35 -40.32 10.94
N LEU A 26 20.57 -40.95 9.78
CA LEU A 26 20.26 -40.37 8.47
C LEU A 26 18.76 -40.15 8.27
N SER A 27 17.92 -41.07 8.75
CA SER A 27 16.46 -40.97 8.70
C SER A 27 15.94 -39.81 9.53
N ILE A 28 16.42 -39.67 10.78
CA ILE A 28 16.08 -38.53 11.65
C ILE A 28 16.62 -37.21 11.06
N GLN A 29 17.84 -37.21 10.51
CA GLN A 29 18.40 -36.03 9.84
C GLN A 29 17.58 -35.59 8.62
N ARG A 30 16.95 -36.53 7.90
CA ARG A 30 16.00 -36.24 6.80
C ARG A 30 14.57 -35.97 7.28
N GLY A 31 14.27 -36.24 8.55
CA GLY A 31 12.96 -36.03 9.16
C GLY A 31 12.78 -34.67 9.82
N GLN A 32 13.87 -33.93 10.09
CA GLN A 32 13.79 -32.65 10.80
C GLN A 32 13.32 -31.52 9.88
N ASP A 33 12.15 -30.95 10.23
CA ASP A 33 11.69 -29.70 9.65
C ASP A 33 12.53 -28.52 10.16
N THR A 34 12.93 -27.67 9.22
CA THR A 34 13.57 -26.39 9.50
C THR A 34 12.65 -25.24 9.12
N VAL A 35 12.64 -24.21 9.97
CA VAL A 35 11.90 -22.98 9.76
C VAL A 35 12.88 -21.83 9.63
N THR A 36 12.98 -21.29 8.42
CA THR A 36 13.75 -20.07 8.15
C THR A 36 12.78 -18.88 8.06
N ARG A 37 12.98 -17.89 8.92
CA ARG A 37 12.22 -16.62 8.91
C ARG A 37 13.01 -15.56 8.16
N ILE A 38 12.48 -15.07 7.04
CA ILE A 38 13.18 -14.09 6.20
C ILE A 38 12.47 -12.75 6.26
N TYR A 39 13.17 -11.75 6.78
CA TYR A 39 12.75 -10.36 6.76
C TYR A 39 13.42 -9.66 5.58
N GLN A 40 12.62 -9.15 4.65
CA GLN A 40 13.10 -8.32 3.54
C GLN A 40 12.61 -6.88 3.77
N ALA A 41 13.54 -6.00 4.10
CA ALA A 41 13.26 -4.60 4.44
C ALA A 41 14.13 -3.64 3.63
N ASP A 42 13.64 -2.43 3.41
CA ASP A 42 14.45 -1.38 2.79
C ASP A 42 15.53 -0.84 3.75
N GLN A 43 16.33 0.13 3.29
CA GLN A 43 17.41 0.72 4.08
C GLN A 43 16.93 1.38 5.38
N ASN A 44 15.64 1.74 5.46
CA ASN A 44 15.04 2.35 6.63
C ASN A 44 14.38 1.30 7.56
N GLY A 45 14.46 0.01 7.21
CA GLY A 45 13.85 -1.08 7.96
C GLY A 45 12.36 -1.28 7.67
N THR A 46 11.80 -0.61 6.66
CA THR A 46 10.40 -0.82 6.28
C THR A 46 10.27 -2.14 5.53
N PRO A 47 9.39 -3.07 5.93
CA PRO A 47 9.17 -4.31 5.19
C PRO A 47 8.78 -4.01 3.74
N ILE A 48 9.35 -4.71 2.75
CA ILE A 48 9.08 -4.44 1.33
C ILE A 48 7.95 -5.31 0.77
N ILE A 49 7.91 -6.56 1.21
CA ILE A 49 7.03 -7.61 0.71
C ILE A 49 5.98 -8.00 1.76
N SER A 50 5.06 -8.87 1.36
CA SER A 50 4.09 -9.50 2.24
C SER A 50 3.99 -11.00 1.94
N PRO A 51 4.01 -11.87 2.96
CA PRO A 51 4.14 -11.56 4.38
C PRO A 51 5.59 -11.23 4.76
N SER A 52 5.76 -10.57 5.90
CA SER A 52 7.03 -10.26 6.54
C SER A 52 6.95 -10.67 8.02
N PRO A 53 7.70 -11.71 8.45
CA PRO A 53 8.67 -12.46 7.65
C PRO A 53 7.99 -13.40 6.63
N ILE A 54 8.72 -13.74 5.56
CA ILE A 54 8.44 -14.98 4.81
C ILE A 54 8.85 -16.14 5.71
N LEU A 55 7.97 -17.15 5.80
CA LEU A 55 8.28 -18.42 6.43
C LEU A 55 8.63 -19.43 5.35
N LEU A 56 9.88 -19.86 5.31
CA LEU A 56 10.27 -21.06 4.58
C LEU A 56 10.25 -22.23 5.55
N VAL A 57 9.39 -23.19 5.27
CA VAL A 57 9.28 -24.44 6.02
C VAL A 57 9.63 -25.57 5.06
N GLY A 58 10.54 -26.44 5.46
CA GLY A 58 10.93 -27.60 4.68
C GLY A 58 11.93 -28.44 5.45
N LYS A 59 12.27 -29.60 4.89
CA LYS A 59 13.25 -30.50 5.50
C LYS A 59 14.67 -29.97 5.34
N ALA A 60 15.51 -30.23 6.34
CA ALA A 60 16.94 -29.93 6.24
C ALA A 60 17.55 -30.56 4.97
N ASN A 61 18.49 -29.86 4.34
CA ASN A 61 19.14 -30.25 3.07
C ASN A 61 18.22 -30.37 1.85
N HIS A 62 16.95 -29.97 1.93
CA HIS A 62 16.13 -29.79 0.72
C HIS A 62 16.53 -28.51 -0.03
N ARG A 63 16.25 -28.47 -1.33
CA ARG A 63 16.55 -27.32 -2.18
C ARG A 63 15.83 -26.07 -1.66
N ASN A 64 16.60 -25.00 -1.46
CA ASN A 64 16.06 -23.69 -1.14
C ASN A 64 15.52 -23.03 -2.42
N LEU A 65 14.21 -22.76 -2.44
CA LEU A 65 13.52 -22.11 -3.57
C LEU A 65 13.39 -20.59 -3.40
N PHE A 66 13.87 -20.04 -2.29
CA PHE A 66 13.77 -18.60 -2.06
C PHE A 66 14.73 -17.82 -2.95
N GLN A 67 14.16 -16.83 -3.63
CA GLN A 67 14.89 -15.86 -4.43
C GLN A 67 14.89 -14.52 -3.69
N SER A 68 16.08 -13.96 -3.46
CA SER A 68 16.23 -12.67 -2.78
C SER A 68 15.89 -11.47 -3.67
N GLY A 69 15.80 -11.65 -4.99
CA GLY A 69 15.52 -10.57 -5.93
C GLY A 69 14.17 -9.91 -5.67
N ILE A 70 14.14 -8.58 -5.65
CA ILE A 70 12.92 -7.78 -5.58
C ILE A 70 12.97 -6.74 -6.68
N ASN A 71 11.95 -6.69 -7.53
CA ASN A 71 11.87 -5.74 -8.64
C ASN A 71 12.05 -4.29 -8.16
N GLY A 72 13.00 -3.58 -8.79
CA GLY A 72 13.35 -2.20 -8.45
C GLY A 72 14.25 -2.03 -7.23
N TYR A 73 14.73 -3.10 -6.61
CA TYR A 73 15.59 -3.04 -5.43
C TYR A 73 16.87 -3.88 -5.60
N VAL A 74 17.96 -3.41 -4.97
CA VAL A 74 19.25 -4.10 -4.91
C VAL A 74 19.56 -4.46 -3.46
N LEU A 75 19.98 -5.70 -3.24
CA LEU A 75 20.38 -6.20 -1.94
C LEU A 75 21.68 -5.51 -1.47
N THR A 76 21.70 -5.02 -0.23
CA THR A 76 22.86 -4.28 0.33
C THR A 76 23.74 -5.12 1.25
N ASN A 77 23.28 -6.29 1.67
CA ASN A 77 24.02 -7.21 2.52
C ASN A 77 24.06 -8.62 1.90
N ARG A 78 25.02 -9.45 2.29
CA ARG A 78 25.10 -10.83 1.80
C ARG A 78 23.82 -11.59 2.14
N ASN A 79 23.30 -12.37 1.19
CA ASN A 79 22.28 -13.38 1.47
C ASN A 79 22.98 -14.62 2.08
N PRO A 80 22.72 -14.96 3.36
CA PRO A 80 23.38 -16.10 3.98
C PRO A 80 22.74 -17.45 3.59
N LEU A 81 21.62 -17.45 2.86
CA LEU A 81 21.02 -18.68 2.36
C LEU A 81 21.82 -19.25 1.19
N GLY A 82 22.29 -20.47 1.37
CA GLY A 82 22.83 -21.30 0.29
C GLY A 82 21.73 -22.00 -0.51
N THR A 83 22.17 -22.92 -1.37
CA THR A 83 21.33 -23.76 -2.23
C THR A 83 20.46 -24.74 -1.43
N TRP A 84 20.87 -25.09 -0.22
CA TRP A 84 20.24 -26.08 0.64
C TRP A 84 19.72 -25.45 1.94
N LEU A 85 18.58 -25.95 2.42
CA LEU A 85 17.99 -25.52 3.68
C LEU A 85 18.87 -25.94 4.87
N PRO A 86 19.03 -25.06 5.89
CA PRO A 86 19.87 -25.33 7.06
C PRO A 86 19.27 -26.43 7.95
N ARG A 87 20.09 -27.02 8.81
CA ARG A 87 19.61 -27.98 9.83
C ARG A 87 18.89 -27.32 11.00
N HIS A 88 19.13 -26.04 11.23
CA HIS A 88 18.59 -25.31 12.37
C HIS A 88 17.66 -24.18 11.93
N ASN A 89 16.67 -23.90 12.76
CA ASN A 89 15.82 -22.72 12.58
C ASN A 89 16.69 -21.47 12.59
N GLN A 90 16.47 -20.58 11.64
CA GLN A 90 17.24 -19.34 11.56
C GLN A 90 16.38 -18.15 11.18
N THR A 91 16.85 -16.97 11.57
CA THR A 91 16.24 -15.70 11.20
C THR A 91 17.20 -14.92 10.33
N ILE A 92 16.74 -14.52 9.15
CA ILE A 92 17.54 -13.85 8.14
C ILE A 92 16.97 -12.46 7.92
N ARG A 93 17.84 -11.47 7.89
CA ARG A 93 17.48 -10.08 7.64
C ARG A 93 18.20 -9.60 6.38
N LEU A 94 17.43 -9.37 5.32
CA LEU A 94 17.91 -8.87 4.05
C LEU A 94 17.51 -7.39 3.94
N LYS A 95 18.52 -6.54 3.69
CA LYS A 95 18.35 -5.10 3.52
C LYS A 95 18.49 -4.74 2.05
N TYR A 96 17.63 -3.86 1.57
CA TYR A 96 17.58 -3.47 0.17
C TYR A 96 17.63 -1.95 0.02
N ARG A 97 18.25 -1.48 -1.07
CA ARG A 97 18.18 -0.10 -1.54
C ARG A 97 17.45 -0.02 -2.87
N SER A 98 17.00 1.17 -3.27
CA SER A 98 16.49 1.37 -4.63
C SER A 98 17.55 1.01 -5.66
N ALA A 99 17.13 0.33 -6.73
CA ALA A 99 17.94 0.15 -7.92
C ALA A 99 18.05 1.44 -8.76
N LEU A 100 17.10 2.37 -8.58
CA LEU A 100 17.08 3.65 -9.28
C LEU A 100 17.90 4.69 -8.53
N THR A 101 18.63 5.48 -9.30
CA THR A 101 19.29 6.70 -8.82
C THR A 101 18.28 7.81 -8.53
N LYS A 102 18.69 8.81 -7.75
CA LYS A 102 17.86 9.99 -7.46
C LYS A 102 17.32 10.67 -8.74
N PRO A 103 18.14 10.94 -9.78
CA PRO A 103 17.64 11.51 -11.03
C PRO A 103 16.60 10.64 -11.74
N GLU A 104 16.75 9.31 -11.75
CA GLU A 104 15.79 8.40 -12.37
C GLU A 104 14.45 8.35 -11.61
N ILE A 105 14.49 8.40 -10.28
CA ILE A 105 13.27 8.52 -9.46
C ILE A 105 12.58 9.86 -9.75
N GLN A 106 13.32 10.96 -9.84
CA GLN A 106 12.76 12.27 -10.20
C GLN A 106 12.15 12.25 -11.61
N LYS A 107 12.83 11.65 -12.59
CA LYS A 107 12.31 11.47 -13.95
C LYS A 107 11.01 10.67 -13.95
N THR A 108 10.98 9.55 -13.22
CA THR A 108 9.79 8.69 -13.07
C THR A 108 8.61 9.49 -12.50
N LEU A 109 8.83 10.27 -11.44
CA LEU A 109 7.81 11.11 -10.83
C LEU A 109 7.32 12.23 -11.75
N ARG A 110 8.21 12.87 -12.51
CA ARG A 110 7.84 13.93 -13.49
C ARG A 110 7.04 13.37 -14.67
N GLN A 111 7.38 12.19 -15.17
CA GLN A 111 6.72 11.54 -16.30
C GLN A 111 5.38 10.89 -15.92
N ALA A 112 5.18 10.59 -14.63
CA ALA A 112 3.93 10.06 -14.13
C ALA A 112 2.80 11.09 -14.29
N ARG A 113 1.65 10.63 -14.79
CA ARG A 113 0.43 11.44 -14.85
C ARG A 113 -0.36 11.37 -13.54
N TYR A 114 -0.20 10.27 -12.82
CA TYR A 114 -0.87 10.03 -11.56
C TYR A 114 0.11 9.48 -10.53
N LEU A 115 -0.06 9.94 -9.29
CA LEU A 115 0.55 9.35 -8.11
C LEU A 115 -0.55 8.74 -7.26
N GLN A 116 -0.29 7.55 -6.74
CA GLN A 116 -1.16 6.90 -5.78
C GLN A 116 -0.35 6.66 -4.52
N ALA A 117 -0.92 7.04 -3.37
CA ALA A 117 -0.43 6.60 -2.08
C ALA A 117 -1.50 5.79 -1.38
N GLY A 118 -1.07 4.79 -0.63
CA GLY A 118 -1.96 3.95 0.12
C GLY A 118 -1.21 3.11 1.13
N THR A 119 -1.90 2.15 1.72
CA THR A 119 -1.33 1.21 2.69
C THR A 119 -1.29 -0.20 2.14
N GLN A 120 -0.15 -0.85 2.33
CA GLN A 120 0.07 -2.27 2.09
C GLN A 120 0.13 -2.99 3.43
N ASN A 121 -0.63 -4.08 3.56
CA ASN A 121 -0.45 -5.00 4.67
C ASN A 121 0.74 -5.92 4.40
N THR A 122 1.71 -5.92 5.31
CA THR A 122 2.91 -6.76 5.20
C THR A 122 2.88 -7.95 6.14
N ALA A 123 1.83 -8.17 6.94
CA ALA A 123 1.79 -9.28 7.90
C ALA A 123 1.18 -10.56 7.33
N THR A 124 0.30 -10.47 6.34
CA THR A 124 -0.48 -11.62 5.84
C THR A 124 -0.21 -11.86 4.35
N PRO A 125 -0.08 -13.12 3.91
CA PRO A 125 0.21 -13.40 2.51
C PRO A 125 -0.93 -12.96 1.58
N VAL A 126 -0.56 -12.71 0.33
CA VAL A 126 -1.51 -12.53 -0.76
C VAL A 126 -1.74 -13.89 -1.42
N PHE A 127 -2.99 -14.33 -1.50
CA PHE A 127 -3.38 -15.57 -2.18
C PHE A 127 -4.52 -15.28 -3.15
N GLU A 128 -4.37 -15.68 -4.42
CA GLU A 128 -5.37 -15.46 -5.48
C GLU A 128 -5.96 -14.03 -5.50
N ASN A 129 -5.08 -13.02 -5.44
CA ASN A 129 -5.49 -11.60 -5.47
C ASN A 129 -6.38 -11.16 -4.28
N ARG A 130 -6.26 -11.86 -3.15
CA ARG A 130 -6.95 -11.57 -1.89
C ARG A 130 -5.96 -11.54 -0.73
N GLN A 131 -6.24 -10.69 0.25
CA GLN A 131 -5.41 -10.58 1.44
C GLN A 131 -6.25 -10.25 2.68
N TYR A 132 -6.02 -10.99 3.76
CA TYR A 132 -6.68 -10.76 5.05
C TYR A 132 -6.09 -9.53 5.76
N GLN A 133 -6.94 -8.62 6.22
CA GLN A 133 -6.54 -7.32 6.79
C GLN A 133 -6.66 -7.23 8.31
N GLY A 134 -6.82 -8.35 9.02
CA GLY A 134 -6.98 -8.34 10.49
C GLY A 134 -5.72 -7.98 11.27
N ASN A 135 -4.54 -7.93 10.63
CA ASN A 135 -3.27 -7.57 11.28
C ASN A 135 -2.88 -6.10 10.98
N PRO A 136 -2.45 -5.32 11.99
CA PRO A 136 -2.18 -3.88 11.87
C PRO A 136 -0.88 -3.48 11.13
N ALA A 137 -0.12 -4.41 10.55
CA ALA A 137 1.14 -4.10 9.84
C ALA A 137 0.93 -3.39 8.48
N GLN A 138 0.35 -2.19 8.52
CA GLN A 138 -0.01 -1.37 7.36
C GLN A 138 1.07 -0.31 7.13
N TYR A 139 1.81 -0.44 6.03
CA TYR A 139 2.89 0.49 5.69
C TYR A 139 2.52 1.29 4.44
N GLY A 140 2.89 2.58 4.44
CA GLY A 140 2.63 3.44 3.28
C GLY A 140 3.46 3.03 2.08
N ARG A 141 2.84 3.05 0.91
CA ARG A 141 3.52 2.91 -0.38
C ARG A 141 3.07 3.98 -1.34
N ILE A 142 3.89 4.18 -2.37
CA ILE A 142 3.60 5.08 -3.48
C ILE A 142 3.73 4.27 -4.76
N SER A 143 2.78 4.43 -5.67
CA SER A 143 2.86 3.95 -7.04
C SER A 143 2.64 5.11 -8.01
N THR A 144 3.15 4.93 -9.22
CA THR A 144 3.04 5.89 -10.32
C THR A 144 2.28 5.25 -11.46
N SER A 145 1.58 6.06 -12.25
CA SER A 145 0.91 5.60 -13.46
C SER A 145 0.88 6.69 -14.52
N HIS A 146 1.03 6.29 -15.78
CA HIS A 146 0.89 7.17 -16.93
C HIS A 146 -0.55 7.18 -17.48
N ASP A 147 -1.23 6.02 -17.47
CA ASP A 147 -2.53 5.82 -18.11
C ASP A 147 -3.70 5.64 -17.12
N GLY A 148 -3.39 5.44 -15.83
CA GLY A 148 -4.34 5.17 -14.76
C GLY A 148 -4.77 3.71 -14.65
N ARG A 149 -4.27 2.81 -15.51
CA ARG A 149 -4.61 1.37 -15.55
C ARG A 149 -3.47 0.50 -15.02
N VAL A 150 -2.24 0.81 -15.40
CA VAL A 150 -1.04 0.13 -14.93
C VAL A 150 -0.38 1.01 -13.88
N TRP A 151 -0.21 0.45 -12.68
CA TRP A 151 0.34 1.14 -11.53
C TRP A 151 1.59 0.42 -11.08
N THR A 152 2.70 1.13 -11.11
CA THR A 152 4.01 0.58 -10.74
C THR A 152 4.46 1.22 -9.44
N LYS A 153 4.86 0.40 -8.49
CA LYS A 153 5.53 0.77 -7.26
C LYS A 153 6.69 1.71 -7.57
N LEU A 154 6.80 2.77 -6.77
CA LEU A 154 7.98 3.62 -6.76
C LEU A 154 9.07 2.96 -5.89
N PRO A 155 10.19 2.48 -6.44
CA PRO A 155 11.21 1.80 -5.64
C PRO A 155 12.04 2.83 -4.87
N ILE A 156 11.70 3.05 -3.61
CA ILE A 156 12.39 3.97 -2.69
C ILE A 156 12.51 3.33 -1.32
N SER A 157 13.34 3.90 -0.45
CA SER A 157 13.33 3.54 0.98
C SER A 157 12.23 4.35 1.66
N TYR A 158 11.18 3.70 2.13
CA TYR A 158 10.01 4.31 2.76
C TYR A 158 10.29 4.60 4.25
N PRO A 159 9.53 5.49 4.90
CA PRO A 159 9.66 5.67 6.34
C PRO A 159 9.10 4.44 7.05
N ASN A 160 9.82 3.94 8.05
CA ASN A 160 9.39 2.77 8.84
C ASN A 160 8.34 3.18 9.88
N VAL A 161 7.15 3.52 9.38
CA VAL A 161 6.01 3.99 10.18
C VAL A 161 4.73 3.35 9.67
N HIS A 162 3.83 3.02 10.60
CA HIS A 162 2.49 2.59 10.26
C HIS A 162 1.65 3.78 9.81
N LEU A 163 1.00 3.63 8.65
CA LEU A 163 0.13 4.65 8.08
C LEU A 163 -1.28 4.09 7.92
N LYS A 164 -2.30 4.95 7.97
CA LYS A 164 -3.71 4.54 7.88
C LYS A 164 -4.34 4.87 6.54
N GLN A 165 -4.30 6.15 6.15
CA GLN A 165 -4.93 6.68 4.94
C GLN A 165 -4.00 7.73 4.30
N PRO A 166 -2.82 7.33 3.82
CA PRO A 166 -1.85 8.28 3.32
C PRO A 166 -2.30 8.89 1.99
N SER A 167 -1.96 10.17 1.80
CA SER A 167 -2.04 10.86 0.52
C SER A 167 -0.66 11.40 0.13
N VAL A 168 -0.41 11.59 -1.17
CA VAL A 168 0.90 11.97 -1.70
C VAL A 168 0.87 13.26 -2.50
N SER A 169 1.93 14.05 -2.33
CA SER A 169 2.26 15.19 -3.17
C SER A 169 3.72 15.09 -3.59
N TYR A 170 4.02 15.41 -4.84
CA TYR A 170 5.38 15.66 -5.32
C TYR A 170 5.42 17.07 -5.91
N ARG A 171 6.35 17.89 -5.43
CA ARG A 171 6.51 19.27 -5.89
C ARG A 171 7.91 19.78 -5.57
N GLN A 172 8.54 20.49 -6.51
CA GLN A 172 9.86 21.10 -6.36
C GLN A 172 10.91 20.09 -5.87
N GLY A 173 10.90 18.89 -6.44
CA GLY A 173 11.82 17.81 -6.06
C GLY A 173 11.56 17.17 -4.67
N ARG A 174 10.52 17.62 -3.94
CA ARG A 174 10.15 17.10 -2.63
C ARG A 174 8.94 16.17 -2.73
N LEU A 175 9.13 14.92 -2.29
CA LEU A 175 8.07 13.94 -2.14
C LEU A 175 7.53 13.98 -0.72
N THR A 176 6.21 14.04 -0.56
CA THR A 176 5.56 14.14 0.75
C THR A 176 4.39 13.19 0.86
N LEU A 177 4.37 12.42 1.94
CA LEU A 177 3.24 11.63 2.41
C LEU A 177 2.53 12.36 3.56
N PHE A 178 1.20 12.39 3.54
CA PHE A 178 0.38 12.95 4.61
C PHE A 178 -0.54 11.86 5.16
N ASP A 179 -0.55 11.68 6.49
CA ASP A 179 -1.44 10.74 7.17
C ASP A 179 -1.91 11.34 8.51
N GLY A 180 -3.23 11.46 8.67
CA GLY A 180 -3.82 12.10 9.86
C GLY A 180 -3.38 13.55 10.03
N SER A 181 -2.54 13.85 11.02
CA SER A 181 -1.97 15.20 11.25
C SER A 181 -0.48 15.29 10.96
N LEU A 182 0.13 14.22 10.44
CA LEU A 182 1.56 14.12 10.19
C LEU A 182 1.85 14.21 8.69
N ALA A 183 2.97 14.86 8.38
CA ALA A 183 3.59 14.87 7.07
C ALA A 183 4.99 14.26 7.18
N TYR A 184 5.31 13.39 6.23
CA TYR A 184 6.62 12.78 6.05
C TYR A 184 7.14 13.22 4.70
N TRP A 185 8.36 13.77 4.63
CA TRP A 185 8.89 14.27 3.37
C TRP A 185 10.35 13.90 3.15
N THR A 186 10.73 13.79 1.89
CA THR A 186 12.09 13.48 1.45
C THR A 186 12.41 14.19 0.14
N THR A 187 13.69 14.51 -0.08
CA THR A 187 14.23 15.07 -1.33
C THR A 187 15.25 14.15 -1.99
N ASN A 188 15.69 13.10 -1.29
CA ASN A 188 16.64 12.09 -1.77
C ASN A 188 16.05 10.68 -1.81
N PHE A 189 14.75 10.53 -1.50
CA PHE A 189 13.98 9.29 -1.56
C PHE A 189 14.47 8.19 -0.62
N LYS A 190 15.23 8.58 0.41
CA LYS A 190 15.74 7.70 1.44
C LYS A 190 15.54 8.29 2.82
N ASP A 191 16.02 9.50 3.04
CA ASP A 191 15.97 10.14 4.35
C ASP A 191 14.66 10.90 4.47
N TRP A 192 13.85 10.50 5.46
CA TRP A 192 12.52 11.06 5.69
C TRP A 192 12.50 11.94 6.92
N HIS A 193 12.03 13.15 6.75
CA HIS A 193 11.74 14.08 7.83
C HIS A 193 10.27 14.00 8.20
N ARG A 194 9.98 14.10 9.49
CA ARG A 194 8.62 14.08 10.03
C ARG A 194 8.27 15.47 10.57
N GLN A 195 7.10 15.96 10.21
CA GLN A 195 6.57 17.21 10.74
C GLN A 195 5.05 17.10 10.98
N ARG A 196 4.56 17.74 12.04
CA ARG A 196 3.12 17.87 12.26
C ARG A 196 2.56 19.02 11.45
N LEU A 197 1.43 18.78 10.78
CA LEU A 197 0.68 19.85 10.11
C LEU A 197 0.19 20.85 11.15
N GLN A 198 0.57 22.12 10.98
CA GLN A 198 0.10 23.20 11.84
C GLN A 198 -1.29 23.64 11.38
N VAL A 199 -2.30 23.24 12.16
CA VAL A 199 -3.71 23.55 11.92
C VAL A 199 -4.14 24.64 12.90
N THR A 200 -4.06 25.90 12.48
CA THR A 200 -4.55 27.04 13.26
C THR A 200 -5.99 27.35 12.85
N THR A 201 -6.97 27.11 13.73
CA THR A 201 -8.39 27.32 13.40
C THR A 201 -9.27 27.48 14.64
N THR A 202 -10.27 28.35 14.54
CA THR A 202 -11.38 28.46 15.49
C THR A 202 -12.64 27.72 15.01
N ARG A 203 -12.62 27.13 13.80
CA ARG A 203 -13.82 26.54 13.19
C ARG A 203 -14.11 25.10 13.62
N PHE A 204 -13.07 24.30 13.86
CA PHE A 204 -13.24 22.87 14.17
C PHE A 204 -12.28 22.38 15.26
N LYS A 205 -12.56 21.18 15.78
CA LYS A 205 -11.67 20.38 16.66
C LYS A 205 -11.35 19.04 15.99
N HIS A 206 -10.29 18.38 16.46
CA HIS A 206 -9.86 17.04 16.04
C HIS A 206 -9.70 16.85 14.52
N GLY A 207 -9.17 17.87 13.84
CA GLY A 207 -8.96 17.81 12.39
C GLY A 207 -7.99 16.71 11.98
N GLN A 208 -8.44 15.84 11.07
CA GLN A 208 -7.62 14.82 10.41
C GLN A 208 -7.56 15.09 8.91
N VAL A 209 -6.36 15.10 8.33
CA VAL A 209 -6.18 15.19 6.87
C VAL A 209 -6.84 13.98 6.23
N GLN A 210 -7.73 14.26 5.28
CA GLN A 210 -8.36 13.26 4.43
C GLN A 210 -7.55 13.07 3.15
N THR A 211 -7.07 14.19 2.58
CA THR A 211 -6.18 14.17 1.42
C THR A 211 -5.51 15.52 1.25
N VAL A 212 -4.38 15.51 0.56
CA VAL A 212 -3.81 16.68 -0.09
C VAL A 212 -4.04 16.59 -1.59
N LEU A 213 -4.56 17.66 -2.18
CA LEU A 213 -4.88 17.76 -3.60
C LEU A 213 -3.84 18.66 -4.27
N ALA A 214 -3.04 18.06 -5.15
CA ALA A 214 -2.05 18.77 -5.94
C ALA A 214 -2.71 19.80 -6.87
N ARG A 215 -2.03 20.93 -7.08
CA ARG A 215 -2.48 22.01 -7.97
C ARG A 215 -1.29 22.52 -8.75
N ARG A 216 -1.39 22.47 -10.08
CA ARG A 216 -0.27 22.71 -11.00
C ARG A 216 0.50 24.01 -10.74
N SER A 217 -0.21 25.12 -10.53
CA SER A 217 0.41 26.46 -10.38
C SER A 217 0.11 27.11 -9.04
N GLN A 218 -0.39 26.35 -8.06
CA GLN A 218 -0.82 26.91 -6.77
C GLN A 218 -0.40 25.98 -5.63
N SER A 219 -0.38 26.53 -4.43
CA SER A 219 -0.19 25.73 -3.22
C SER A 219 -1.19 24.57 -3.15
N PRO A 220 -0.74 23.36 -2.76
CA PRO A 220 -1.63 22.22 -2.59
C PRO A 220 -2.78 22.55 -1.65
N LEU A 221 -3.96 21.98 -1.90
CA LEU A 221 -5.09 22.10 -1.01
C LEU A 221 -5.11 20.93 -0.05
N VAL A 222 -5.18 21.22 1.25
CA VAL A 222 -5.44 20.20 2.27
C VAL A 222 -6.94 20.15 2.51
N ILE A 223 -7.51 18.94 2.48
CA ILE A 223 -8.87 18.69 2.96
C ILE A 223 -8.78 17.97 4.30
N ILE A 224 -9.43 18.54 5.31
CA ILE A 224 -9.52 17.99 6.66
C ILE A 224 -10.96 17.62 6.97
N ARG A 225 -11.14 16.49 7.65
CA ARG A 225 -12.38 16.15 8.35
C ARG A 225 -12.23 16.56 9.80
N GLY A 226 -13.16 17.36 10.30
CA GLY A 226 -13.13 17.86 11.68
C GLY A 226 -14.52 17.99 12.27
N THR A 227 -14.59 18.06 13.59
CA THR A 227 -15.84 18.33 14.31
C THR A 227 -16.03 19.84 14.41
N ASP A 228 -17.08 20.34 13.78
CA ASP A 228 -17.41 21.76 13.80
C ASP A 228 -17.68 22.26 15.24
N ARG A 229 -17.10 23.40 15.62
CA ARG A 229 -17.19 23.88 17.00
C ARG A 229 -18.58 24.36 17.38
N GLN A 230 -19.34 24.90 16.43
CA GLN A 230 -20.67 25.46 16.66
C GLN A 230 -21.71 24.35 16.65
N THR A 231 -21.77 23.59 15.55
CA THR A 231 -22.81 22.59 15.31
C THR A 231 -22.50 21.21 15.91
N LYS A 232 -21.27 20.97 16.38
CA LYS A 232 -20.76 19.67 16.85
C LYS A 232 -20.84 18.54 15.82
N ARG A 233 -21.15 18.85 14.55
CA ARG A 233 -21.25 17.87 13.47
C ARG A 233 -19.90 17.70 12.78
N VAL A 234 -19.65 16.50 12.26
CA VAL A 234 -18.50 16.24 11.40
C VAL A 234 -18.69 16.96 10.06
N GLN A 235 -17.72 17.78 9.68
CA GLN A 235 -17.70 18.56 8.45
C GLN A 235 -16.37 18.36 7.71
N LEU A 236 -16.34 18.72 6.43
CA LEU A 236 -15.11 18.81 5.66
C LEU A 236 -14.70 20.27 5.50
N TYR A 237 -13.43 20.56 5.72
CA TYR A 237 -12.82 21.87 5.53
C TYR A 237 -11.67 21.78 4.56
N TYR A 238 -11.37 22.87 3.88
CA TYR A 238 -10.21 22.99 3.01
C TYR A 238 -9.41 24.25 3.31
N GLY A 239 -8.12 24.19 3.02
CA GLY A 239 -7.21 25.32 3.12
C GLY A 239 -5.96 25.09 2.30
N GLN A 240 -5.22 26.17 2.02
CA GLN A 240 -3.99 26.10 1.24
C GLN A 240 -2.80 25.73 2.13
N LEU A 241 -2.03 24.74 1.68
CA LEU A 241 -0.82 24.29 2.35
C LEU A 241 0.36 25.22 2.02
N THR A 242 0.93 25.84 3.02
CA THR A 242 2.19 26.58 2.87
C THR A 242 3.40 25.65 2.80
N SER A 243 4.56 26.16 2.36
CA SER A 243 5.82 25.41 2.29
C SER A 243 6.26 24.82 3.65
N ARG A 244 5.87 25.47 4.75
CA ARG A 244 6.18 25.10 6.15
C ARG A 244 5.13 24.18 6.80
N PHE A 245 4.31 23.48 6.01
CA PHE A 245 3.25 22.59 6.53
C PHE A 245 2.23 23.30 7.45
N LYS A 246 1.92 24.56 7.17
CA LYS A 246 0.94 25.36 7.91
C LYS A 246 -0.25 25.69 7.04
N VAL A 247 -1.44 25.68 7.64
CA VAL A 247 -2.68 26.17 7.03
C VAL A 247 -3.33 27.17 7.99
N THR A 248 -3.41 28.43 7.58
CA THR A 248 -3.89 29.55 8.40
C THR A 248 -5.36 29.89 8.18
N ARG A 249 -5.87 29.65 6.97
CA ARG A 249 -7.25 29.97 6.59
C ARG A 249 -7.99 28.71 6.19
N TRP A 250 -9.07 28.42 6.91
CA TRP A 250 -9.93 27.26 6.70
C TRP A 250 -11.31 27.69 6.23
N GLN A 251 -11.79 27.05 5.18
CA GLN A 251 -13.13 27.22 4.64
C GLN A 251 -13.88 25.89 4.71
N GLN A 252 -15.16 25.93 5.05
CA GLN A 252 -15.99 24.73 5.06
C GLN A 252 -16.37 24.38 3.62
N LEU A 253 -16.27 23.10 3.25
CA LEU A 253 -16.84 22.60 2.01
C LEU A 253 -18.36 22.57 2.12
N ARG A 254 -19.04 23.17 1.14
CA ARG A 254 -20.50 23.17 1.07
C ARG A 254 -20.99 21.82 0.56
N LEU A 255 -21.29 20.89 1.47
CA LEU A 255 -21.73 19.54 1.11
C LEU A 255 -23.22 19.43 0.76
N GLY A 256 -24.01 20.49 0.98
CA GLY A 256 -25.47 20.44 0.82
C GLY A 256 -26.07 19.35 1.71
N ASN A 257 -26.86 18.45 1.12
CA ASN A 257 -27.50 17.33 1.84
C ASN A 257 -26.55 16.15 2.08
N LEU A 258 -25.32 16.17 1.54
CA LEU A 258 -24.34 15.11 1.74
C LEU A 258 -23.67 15.27 3.10
N GLN A 259 -23.73 14.25 3.95
CA GLN A 259 -23.04 14.28 5.24
C GLN A 259 -21.57 13.91 5.07
N ALA A 260 -20.66 14.62 5.74
CA ALA A 260 -19.21 14.37 5.65
C ALA A 260 -18.83 12.92 6.00
N LYS A 261 -19.51 12.29 6.96
CA LYS A 261 -19.29 10.88 7.35
C LYS A 261 -19.63 9.87 6.25
N GLN A 262 -20.45 10.25 5.27
CA GLN A 262 -20.87 9.39 4.15
C GLN A 262 -19.90 9.46 2.96
N VAL A 263 -18.91 10.36 3.00
CA VAL A 263 -17.92 10.51 1.93
C VAL A 263 -16.89 9.38 2.04
N VAL A 264 -16.83 8.54 1.00
CA VAL A 264 -15.93 7.37 0.90
C VAL A 264 -14.70 7.63 0.04
N GLY A 265 -14.65 8.77 -0.66
CA GLY A 265 -13.50 9.20 -1.45
C GLY A 265 -13.75 10.56 -2.08
N LEU A 266 -12.68 11.21 -2.50
CA LEU A 266 -12.75 12.53 -3.11
C LEU A 266 -11.53 12.82 -3.99
N ASN A 267 -11.70 13.58 -5.07
CA ASN A 267 -10.63 13.98 -5.97
C ASN A 267 -10.84 15.41 -6.48
N LEU A 268 -9.74 16.03 -6.91
CA LEU A 268 -9.77 17.26 -7.69
C LEU A 268 -9.47 16.92 -9.14
N ILE A 269 -10.43 17.13 -10.03
CA ILE A 269 -10.29 16.81 -11.45
C ILE A 269 -10.67 18.04 -12.25
N ASN A 270 -9.78 18.51 -13.12
CA ASN A 270 -10.01 19.72 -13.92
C ASN A 270 -10.47 20.92 -13.07
N ARG A 271 -9.87 21.09 -11.88
CA ARG A 271 -10.23 22.11 -10.87
C ARG A 271 -11.61 21.94 -10.21
N GLN A 272 -12.33 20.87 -10.51
CA GLN A 272 -13.64 20.55 -9.92
C GLN A 272 -13.47 19.50 -8.83
N LEU A 273 -14.11 19.73 -7.68
CA LEU A 273 -14.14 18.76 -6.60
C LEU A 273 -15.17 17.69 -6.92
N VAL A 274 -14.76 16.43 -6.87
CA VAL A 274 -15.64 15.26 -7.03
C VAL A 274 -15.62 14.45 -5.74
N LEU A 275 -16.80 14.08 -5.25
CA LEU A 275 -17.01 13.33 -4.01
C LEU A 275 -17.83 12.08 -4.29
N PHE A 276 -17.59 11.02 -3.52
CA PHE A 276 -18.27 9.74 -3.66
C PHE A 276 -18.99 9.36 -2.37
N ARG A 277 -20.21 8.84 -2.52
CA ARG A 277 -20.96 8.18 -1.44
C ARG A 277 -21.38 6.79 -1.92
N GLN A 278 -21.12 5.77 -1.11
CA GLN A 278 -21.66 4.44 -1.36
C GLN A 278 -23.12 4.38 -0.90
N GLN A 279 -23.98 3.84 -1.75
CA GLN A 279 -25.36 3.46 -1.44
C GLN A 279 -25.61 2.08 -2.03
N GLN A 280 -25.64 1.05 -1.17
CA GLN A 280 -25.72 -0.35 -1.58
C GLN A 280 -24.59 -0.68 -2.60
N SER A 281 -24.95 -1.14 -3.81
CA SER A 281 -24.03 -1.43 -4.91
C SER A 281 -23.76 -0.24 -5.83
N ARG A 282 -24.33 0.94 -5.54
CA ARG A 282 -24.15 2.15 -6.33
C ARG A 282 -23.17 3.10 -5.65
N LEU A 283 -22.28 3.70 -6.42
CA LEU A 283 -21.53 4.88 -6.03
C LEU A 283 -22.22 6.11 -6.59
N LEU A 284 -22.74 6.96 -5.69
CA LEU A 284 -23.25 8.27 -6.04
C LEU A 284 -22.09 9.24 -6.21
N ILE A 285 -22.13 10.03 -7.27
CA ILE A 285 -21.09 10.98 -7.63
C ILE A 285 -21.64 12.38 -7.45
N TYR A 286 -20.93 13.17 -6.65
CA TYR A 286 -21.24 14.57 -6.39
C TYR A 286 -20.10 15.44 -6.93
N ARG A 287 -20.45 16.61 -7.44
CA ARG A 287 -19.49 17.55 -8.02
C ARG A 287 -19.79 18.98 -7.60
N ALA A 288 -18.75 19.74 -7.28
CA ALA A 288 -18.82 21.20 -7.19
C ALA A 288 -18.00 21.83 -8.32
N LYS A 289 -18.56 22.84 -9.01
CA LYS A 289 -17.83 23.56 -10.07
C LYS A 289 -16.68 24.38 -9.50
N ARG A 290 -16.87 24.92 -8.29
CA ARG A 290 -15.89 25.66 -7.48
C ARG A 290 -15.90 25.15 -6.05
N LEU A 291 -14.81 25.29 -5.31
CA LEU A 291 -14.71 24.85 -3.90
C LEU A 291 -15.62 25.63 -2.94
N THR A 292 -16.03 26.84 -3.34
CA THR A 292 -16.95 27.71 -2.60
C THR A 292 -18.42 27.42 -2.90
N GLU A 293 -18.70 26.59 -3.91
CA GLU A 293 -20.06 26.24 -4.32
C GLU A 293 -20.53 24.93 -3.66
N PRO A 294 -21.85 24.76 -3.46
CA PRO A 294 -22.40 23.51 -2.98
C PRO A 294 -22.17 22.37 -3.97
N VAL A 295 -21.84 21.20 -3.44
CA VAL A 295 -21.72 19.98 -4.24
C VAL A 295 -23.13 19.52 -4.65
N LYS A 296 -23.29 19.13 -5.91
CA LYS A 296 -24.55 18.60 -6.45
C LYS A 296 -24.33 17.18 -6.93
N ARG A 297 -25.33 16.31 -6.78
CA ARG A 297 -25.31 14.97 -7.35
C ARG A 297 -25.32 15.09 -8.88
N VAL A 298 -24.37 14.43 -9.53
CA VAL A 298 -24.20 14.47 -11.00
C VAL A 298 -24.28 13.10 -11.67
N GLY A 299 -24.23 12.02 -10.89
CA GLY A 299 -24.30 10.67 -11.45
C GLY A 299 -24.43 9.60 -10.39
N ALA A 300 -24.64 8.37 -10.87
CA ALA A 300 -24.58 7.16 -10.07
C ALA A 300 -24.01 6.04 -10.94
N VAL A 301 -23.06 5.30 -10.39
CA VAL A 301 -22.42 4.18 -11.08
C VAL A 301 -22.71 2.91 -10.30
N ARG A 302 -23.34 1.92 -10.95
CA ARG A 302 -23.49 0.59 -10.37
C ARG A 302 -22.15 -0.12 -10.39
N LEU A 303 -21.79 -0.76 -9.28
CA LEU A 303 -20.61 -1.60 -9.18
C LEU A 303 -21.01 -3.08 -9.18
N GLU A 304 -20.17 -3.91 -9.81
CA GLU A 304 -20.34 -5.36 -9.88
C GLU A 304 -19.58 -6.02 -8.72
N HIS A 305 -20.21 -6.02 -7.54
CA HIS A 305 -19.69 -6.67 -6.34
C HIS A 305 -20.80 -7.37 -5.57
N ALA A 306 -20.44 -8.35 -4.73
CA ALA A 306 -21.42 -9.09 -3.93
C ALA A 306 -22.01 -8.20 -2.82
N ARG A 307 -23.19 -8.55 -2.31
CA ARG A 307 -23.89 -7.78 -1.26
C ARG A 307 -23.10 -7.67 0.06
N HIS A 308 -22.28 -8.67 0.38
CA HIS A 308 -21.42 -8.69 1.57
C HIS A 308 -20.11 -7.90 1.40
N GLN A 309 -19.88 -7.29 0.24
CA GLN A 309 -18.69 -6.50 -0.07
C GLN A 309 -18.99 -5.00 0.06
N ARG A 310 -18.01 -4.26 0.58
CA ARG A 310 -18.06 -2.79 0.71
C ARG A 310 -16.90 -2.14 -0.03
N VAL A 311 -17.12 -0.92 -0.52
CA VAL A 311 -16.06 -0.09 -1.09
C VAL A 311 -15.24 0.49 0.05
N THR A 312 -13.93 0.26 0.06
CA THR A 312 -13.04 0.75 1.13
C THR A 312 -12.31 2.04 0.75
N ALA A 313 -12.04 2.25 -0.53
CA ALA A 313 -11.50 3.49 -1.07
C ALA A 313 -11.97 3.65 -2.53
N VAL A 314 -12.17 4.90 -2.95
CA VAL A 314 -12.56 5.24 -4.31
C VAL A 314 -11.88 6.52 -4.76
N ASN A 315 -11.38 6.47 -5.98
CA ASN A 315 -10.76 7.59 -6.65
C ASN A 315 -11.22 7.66 -8.09
N LEU A 316 -11.17 8.85 -8.68
CA LEU A 316 -11.52 9.10 -10.07
C LEU A 316 -10.36 9.83 -10.75
N VAL A 317 -9.96 9.33 -11.90
CA VAL A 317 -8.92 9.94 -12.74
C VAL A 317 -9.49 10.33 -14.10
N ALA A 318 -9.13 11.50 -14.61
CA ALA A 318 -9.47 11.90 -15.98
C ALA A 318 -8.43 11.33 -16.96
N VAL A 319 -8.84 10.34 -17.76
CA VAL A 319 -8.02 9.72 -18.80
C VAL A 319 -7.93 10.63 -20.03
N SER A 320 -9.05 11.28 -20.39
CA SER A 320 -9.11 12.33 -21.41
C SER A 320 -10.16 13.37 -21.02
N LYS A 321 -10.37 14.41 -21.84
CA LYS A 321 -11.40 15.44 -21.59
C LYS A 321 -12.81 14.86 -21.43
N ARG A 322 -13.11 13.74 -22.11
CA ARG A 322 -14.45 13.12 -22.14
C ARG A 322 -14.54 11.77 -21.44
N HIS A 323 -13.43 11.26 -20.90
CA HIS A 323 -13.39 9.93 -20.29
C HIS A 323 -12.70 9.95 -18.94
N TYR A 324 -13.35 9.33 -17.97
CA TYR A 324 -12.85 9.12 -16.63
C TYR A 324 -12.69 7.64 -16.34
N GLN A 325 -11.86 7.34 -15.34
CA GLN A 325 -11.70 6.00 -14.83
C GLN A 325 -11.89 6.03 -13.31
N LEU A 326 -12.92 5.33 -12.85
CA LEU A 326 -13.24 5.17 -11.44
C LEU A 326 -12.47 3.97 -10.90
N VAL A 327 -11.50 4.21 -10.03
CA VAL A 327 -10.65 3.19 -9.40
C VAL A 327 -11.12 2.96 -7.98
N PHE A 328 -11.34 1.72 -7.57
CA PHE A 328 -11.89 1.41 -6.26
C PHE A 328 -11.38 0.07 -5.71
N SER A 329 -11.38 -0.03 -4.38
CA SER A 329 -11.04 -1.25 -3.63
C SER A 329 -12.29 -1.83 -2.96
N LEU A 330 -12.33 -3.15 -2.82
CA LEU A 330 -13.43 -3.88 -2.17
C LEU A 330 -12.91 -4.71 -1.02
N ALA A 331 -13.63 -4.70 0.11
CA ALA A 331 -13.40 -5.61 1.21
C ALA A 331 -14.68 -6.34 1.61
N THR A 332 -14.56 -7.58 2.08
CA THR A 332 -15.67 -8.29 2.73
C THR A 332 -15.84 -7.83 4.18
N ARG A 333 -16.92 -8.26 4.84
CA ARG A 333 -17.12 -8.06 6.29
C ARG A 333 -16.02 -8.71 7.14
N GLY A 334 -15.49 -9.86 6.72
CA GLY A 334 -14.39 -10.57 7.39
C GLY A 334 -12.99 -10.03 7.08
N HIS A 335 -12.85 -8.73 6.79
CA HIS A 335 -11.57 -8.07 6.51
C HIS A 335 -10.77 -8.64 5.32
N LEU A 336 -11.40 -9.35 4.39
CA LEU A 336 -10.72 -9.84 3.19
C LEU A 336 -10.72 -8.75 2.11
N GLN A 337 -9.56 -8.16 1.86
CA GLN A 337 -9.32 -7.19 0.80
C GLN A 337 -9.15 -7.91 -0.54
N LYS A 338 -9.80 -7.40 -1.58
CA LYS A 338 -9.64 -7.88 -2.96
C LYS A 338 -8.78 -6.92 -3.78
N GLN A 339 -8.24 -7.43 -4.89
CA GLN A 339 -7.57 -6.59 -5.89
C GLN A 339 -8.41 -5.42 -6.35
N LEU A 340 -7.71 -4.33 -6.62
CA LEU A 340 -8.31 -3.09 -7.07
C LEU A 340 -8.98 -3.31 -8.41
N ARG A 341 -10.05 -2.57 -8.61
CA ARG A 341 -10.83 -2.58 -9.84
C ARG A 341 -10.93 -1.19 -10.39
N TYR A 342 -11.20 -1.12 -11.68
CA TYR A 342 -11.59 0.13 -12.31
C TYR A 342 -12.81 -0.05 -13.21
N ARG A 343 -13.54 1.06 -13.41
CA ARG A 343 -14.63 1.16 -14.37
C ARG A 343 -14.48 2.44 -15.19
N ARG A 344 -14.57 2.32 -16.52
CA ARG A 344 -14.54 3.48 -17.43
C ARG A 344 -15.87 4.21 -17.41
N LEU A 345 -15.80 5.53 -17.35
CA LEU A 345 -16.95 6.43 -17.38
C LEU A 345 -16.79 7.46 -18.50
N ASN A 346 -17.90 7.89 -19.10
CA ASN A 346 -17.92 9.03 -20.01
C ASN A 346 -18.02 10.37 -19.26
N GLN A 347 -18.12 11.47 -20.00
CA GLN A 347 -18.20 12.84 -19.48
C GLN A 347 -19.41 13.10 -18.56
N TYR A 348 -20.45 12.27 -18.65
CA TYR A 348 -21.66 12.32 -17.83
C TYR A 348 -21.61 11.33 -16.65
N PHE A 349 -20.44 10.78 -16.35
CA PHE A 349 -20.23 9.75 -15.34
C PHE A 349 -21.05 8.47 -15.53
N ARG A 350 -21.46 8.17 -16.77
CA ARG A 350 -22.11 6.90 -17.12
C ARG A 350 -21.05 5.87 -17.46
N ALA A 351 -21.25 4.64 -17.01
CA ALA A 351 -20.36 3.53 -17.33
C ALA A 351 -20.39 3.22 -18.83
N THR A 352 -19.21 3.04 -19.44
CA THR A 352 -19.06 2.72 -20.86
C THR A 352 -18.55 1.30 -21.11
N GLY A 353 -18.75 0.39 -20.14
CA GLY A 353 -18.25 -0.98 -20.21
C GLY A 353 -18.33 -1.72 -18.87
N LYS A 354 -17.70 -2.91 -18.85
CA LYS A 354 -17.59 -3.78 -17.67
C LYS A 354 -16.54 -3.28 -16.69
N GLN A 355 -16.54 -3.85 -15.49
CA GLN A 355 -15.46 -3.63 -14.53
C GLN A 355 -14.23 -4.45 -14.89
N HIS A 356 -13.04 -3.92 -14.62
CA HIS A 356 -11.76 -4.59 -14.89
C HIS A 356 -10.91 -4.64 -13.62
N LEU A 357 -10.02 -5.62 -13.53
CA LEU A 357 -8.96 -5.64 -12.52
C LEU A 357 -7.91 -4.59 -12.88
N LEU A 358 -7.39 -3.91 -11.86
CA LEU A 358 -6.29 -2.97 -12.00
C LEU A 358 -4.95 -3.74 -11.95
N VAL A 359 -4.03 -3.40 -12.83
CA VAL A 359 -2.65 -3.92 -12.77
C VAL A 359 -1.90 -3.05 -11.74
N THR A 360 -1.52 -3.65 -10.62
CA THR A 360 -0.92 -2.94 -9.48
C THR A 360 -0.01 -3.89 -8.70
N ASP A 361 1.13 -3.39 -8.23
CA ASP A 361 2.07 -4.16 -7.39
C ASP A 361 1.55 -4.40 -5.97
N TYR A 362 0.47 -3.70 -5.57
CA TYR A 362 -0.07 -3.76 -4.21
C TYR A 362 -1.57 -4.05 -4.18
N LEU A 363 -1.96 -4.87 -3.19
CA LEU A 363 -3.32 -4.91 -2.66
C LEU A 363 -3.49 -3.79 -1.63
N TRP A 364 -4.03 -2.65 -2.08
CA TRP A 364 -4.25 -1.50 -1.23
C TRP A 364 -5.43 -1.70 -0.27
N THR A 365 -5.19 -1.49 1.03
CA THR A 365 -6.25 -1.44 2.05
C THR A 365 -7.01 -0.12 1.97
N GLN A 366 -6.26 0.98 1.85
CA GLN A 366 -6.71 2.35 1.65
C GLN A 366 -5.79 2.99 0.62
N PHE A 367 -6.31 3.87 -0.24
CA PHE A 367 -5.48 4.62 -1.17
C PHE A 367 -6.15 5.92 -1.62
N GLN A 368 -5.30 6.85 -2.04
CA GLN A 368 -5.66 8.14 -2.60
C GLN A 368 -4.85 8.37 -3.87
N ILE A 369 -5.52 8.82 -4.92
CA ILE A 369 -4.89 9.17 -6.20
C ILE A 369 -4.87 10.69 -6.35
N SER A 370 -3.67 11.23 -6.57
CA SER A 370 -3.48 12.60 -7.01
C SER A 370 -3.13 12.64 -8.49
N GLN A 371 -3.74 13.57 -9.23
CA GLN A 371 -3.26 13.91 -10.55
C GLN A 371 -1.95 14.66 -10.37
N HIS A 372 -0.89 14.13 -10.95
CA HIS A 372 0.38 14.83 -10.98
C HIS A 372 0.18 16.03 -11.92
N GLY A 373 0.28 17.24 -11.37
CA GLY A 373 0.42 18.41 -12.24
C GLY A 373 1.79 18.28 -12.86
N SER A 374 1.88 18.09 -14.17
CA SER A 374 3.16 18.20 -14.87
C SER A 374 3.79 19.54 -14.47
N GLU A 375 4.94 19.45 -13.80
CA GLU A 375 5.79 20.60 -13.48
C GLU A 375 6.22 21.29 -14.78
#